data_AF-A0A348B387-F1
#
_entry.id   AF-A0A348B387-F1
#
_cell.length_a   1.000
_cell.length_b   1.000
_cell.length_c   1.000
_cell.angle_alpha   90.00
_cell.angle_beta   90.00
_cell.angle_gamma   90.00
#
_symmetry.space_group_name_H-M   'P 1'
#
loop_
_entity.id
_entity.type
_entity.pdbx_description
1 polymer ?
#
loop_
_entity_poly.entity_id
_entity_poly.type
_entity_poly.pdbx_seq_one_letter_code
_entity_poly.pdbx_strand_id
1 'polypeptide(L)'
;MAGLDTERLRTRATELIVKGLSDVSSLVKVEHDAHVVLLSNALSGCIVISGTGTIAYGYDGSSRYVMADRGWLVGDVGGGFWLGRQALRLALLEFQGVRPSRKVSKSIGFSTEEQLIEFLYNNSCFQDRIASFAPALLELVEDDEEVSLTVEQGVTELARNVESVCRKVNSQVVYYHGGMFNSHIYTEMFKKQLTSIEAKPSNSITKGLGRLLGLEL
;
A
#
# COMPACT_ATOMS: atom_id res chain seq x y z
N MET A 1 8.25 -4.48 -10.82
CA MET A 1 7.14 -3.81 -11.51
C MET A 1 5.83 -4.19 -10.85
N ALA A 2 4.87 -3.27 -10.77
CA ALA A 2 3.50 -3.58 -10.33
C ALA A 2 2.80 -4.51 -11.35
N GLY A 3 1.94 -5.43 -10.89
CA GLY A 3 1.14 -6.31 -11.75
C GLY A 3 1.85 -7.57 -12.27
N LEU A 4 2.98 -7.96 -11.65
CA LEU A 4 3.69 -9.22 -11.92
C LEU A 4 3.47 -10.22 -10.76
N ASP A 5 2.21 -10.37 -10.40
CA ASP A 5 1.78 -10.97 -9.13
C ASP A 5 1.77 -12.51 -9.17
N THR A 6 2.02 -13.09 -10.35
CA THR A 6 2.21 -14.53 -10.54
C THR A 6 3.56 -14.83 -11.14
N GLU A 7 4.14 -15.97 -10.74
CA GLU A 7 5.42 -16.44 -11.27
C GLU A 7 5.39 -16.52 -12.80
N ARG A 8 4.30 -17.07 -13.36
CA ARG A 8 4.12 -17.17 -14.81
C ARG A 8 4.17 -15.81 -15.54
N LEU A 9 3.48 -14.79 -15.02
CA LEU A 9 3.50 -13.45 -15.62
C LEU A 9 4.88 -12.81 -15.49
N ARG A 10 5.52 -12.99 -14.32
CA ARG A 10 6.87 -12.49 -14.07
C ARG A 10 7.91 -13.09 -15.00
N THR A 11 7.91 -14.42 -15.15
CA THR A 11 8.82 -15.13 -16.07
C THR A 11 8.61 -14.62 -17.49
N ARG A 12 7.36 -14.59 -17.96
CA ARG A 12 7.03 -14.17 -19.33
C ARG A 12 7.40 -12.70 -19.59
N ALA A 13 7.11 -11.80 -18.65
CA ALA A 13 7.49 -10.40 -18.78
C ALA A 13 9.01 -10.22 -18.77
N THR A 14 9.72 -10.96 -17.91
CA THR A 14 11.18 -10.93 -17.84
C THR A 14 11.81 -11.41 -19.14
N GLU A 15 11.35 -12.53 -19.70
CA GLU A 15 11.82 -13.04 -20.99
C GLU A 15 11.64 -12.03 -22.12
N LEU A 16 10.46 -11.40 -22.20
CA LEU A 16 10.17 -10.39 -23.22
C LEU A 16 11.05 -9.14 -23.07
N ILE A 17 11.25 -8.66 -21.85
CA ILE A 17 12.08 -7.48 -21.57
C ILE A 17 13.56 -7.78 -21.87
N VAL A 18 14.08 -8.91 -21.39
CA VAL A 18 15.47 -9.32 -21.63
C VAL A 18 15.73 -9.49 -23.12
N LYS A 19 14.81 -10.13 -23.84
CA LYS A 19 14.92 -10.30 -25.29
C LYS A 19 14.83 -8.96 -26.04
N GLY A 20 13.96 -8.04 -25.61
CA GLY A 20 13.80 -6.74 -26.26
C GLY A 20 14.98 -5.78 -26.02
N LEU A 21 15.75 -5.99 -24.96
CA LEU A 21 16.88 -5.14 -24.58
C LEU A 21 18.25 -5.78 -24.84
N SER A 22 18.30 -6.97 -25.45
CA SER A 22 19.55 -7.71 -25.68
C SER A 22 20.56 -6.96 -26.54
N ASP A 23 20.09 -6.11 -27.44
CA ASP A 23 20.92 -5.34 -28.35
C ASP A 23 21.46 -4.05 -27.71
N VAL A 24 20.94 -3.67 -26.54
CA VAL A 24 21.23 -2.39 -25.85
C VAL A 24 21.99 -2.59 -24.55
N SER A 25 21.79 -3.71 -23.84
CA SER A 25 22.49 -4.02 -22.60
C SER A 25 22.84 -5.49 -22.49
N SER A 26 24.07 -5.78 -22.07
CA SER A 26 24.54 -7.13 -21.72
C SER A 26 24.03 -7.63 -20.38
N LEU A 27 23.47 -6.74 -19.54
CA LEU A 27 22.90 -7.07 -18.24
C LEU A 27 21.52 -6.44 -18.07
N VAL A 28 20.50 -7.29 -17.93
CA VAL A 28 19.12 -6.88 -17.65
C VAL A 28 18.64 -7.60 -16.40
N LYS A 29 18.29 -6.85 -15.36
CA LYS A 29 17.70 -7.37 -14.12
C LYS A 29 16.28 -6.85 -13.98
N VAL A 30 15.31 -7.77 -13.85
CA VAL A 30 13.90 -7.45 -13.59
C VAL A 30 13.61 -7.72 -12.13
N GLU A 31 13.24 -6.69 -11.38
CA GLU A 31 13.03 -6.79 -9.93
C GLU A 31 11.67 -6.28 -9.47
N HIS A 32 11.27 -6.75 -8.29
CA HIS A 32 10.13 -6.20 -7.57
C HIS A 32 10.46 -4.79 -7.09
N ASP A 33 9.55 -3.85 -7.26
CA ASP A 33 9.74 -2.48 -6.75
C ASP A 33 10.04 -2.47 -5.24
N ALA A 34 9.28 -3.21 -4.43
CA ALA A 34 9.53 -3.39 -3.00
C ALA A 34 10.94 -3.88 -2.67
N HIS A 35 11.55 -4.71 -3.54
CA HIS A 35 12.93 -5.14 -3.36
C HIS A 35 13.90 -3.97 -3.59
N VAL A 36 13.72 -3.19 -4.65
CA VAL A 36 14.51 -1.98 -4.93
C VAL A 36 14.41 -0.98 -3.79
N VAL A 37 13.19 -0.74 -3.28
CA VAL A 37 12.96 0.20 -2.18
C VAL A 37 13.58 -0.32 -0.89
N LEU A 38 13.46 -1.62 -0.56
CA LEU A 38 14.17 -2.20 0.59
C LEU A 38 15.69 -1.98 0.47
N LEU A 39 16.27 -2.28 -0.69
CA LEU A 39 17.71 -2.14 -0.91
C LEU A 39 18.21 -0.70 -0.84
N SER A 40 17.34 0.29 -1.00
CA SER A 40 17.65 1.71 -0.75
C SER A 40 17.92 2.01 0.73
N ASN A 41 17.50 1.11 1.62
CA ASN A 41 17.61 1.23 3.06
C ASN A 41 18.61 0.25 3.64
N ALA A 42 18.45 -1.05 3.37
CA ALA A 42 19.25 -2.12 3.95
C ALA A 42 19.45 -3.28 2.94
N LEU A 43 20.51 -4.06 3.11
CA LEU A 43 20.81 -5.22 2.25
C LEU A 43 19.87 -6.41 2.52
N SER A 44 19.25 -6.43 3.70
CA SER A 44 18.25 -7.40 4.15
C SER A 44 17.34 -6.71 5.18
N GLY A 45 16.17 -7.28 5.45
CA GLY A 45 15.18 -6.74 6.38
C GLY A 45 13.79 -6.66 5.76
N CYS A 46 13.00 -5.71 6.24
CA CYS A 46 11.60 -5.55 5.87
C CYS A 46 11.26 -4.15 5.37
N ILE A 47 10.33 -4.09 4.43
CA ILE A 47 9.68 -2.86 4.02
C ILE A 47 8.17 -3.09 3.88
N VAL A 48 7.39 -2.07 4.26
CA VAL A 48 5.98 -1.96 3.92
C VAL A 48 5.79 -0.80 2.95
N ILE A 49 5.00 -1.01 1.91
CA ILE A 49 4.56 0.05 1.01
C ILE A 49 3.05 0.19 1.14
N SER A 50 2.56 1.40 1.37
CA SER A 50 1.13 1.72 1.41
C SER A 50 0.84 2.95 0.54
N GLY A 51 0.21 2.71 -0.61
CA GLY A 51 -0.23 3.72 -1.58
C GLY A 51 -1.66 3.40 -1.99
N THR A 52 -1.94 3.30 -3.29
CA THR A 52 -3.23 2.77 -3.78
C THR A 52 -3.50 1.36 -3.22
N GLY A 53 -2.50 0.48 -3.28
CA GLY A 53 -2.50 -0.84 -2.64
C GLY A 53 -1.49 -0.93 -1.50
N THR A 54 -1.28 -2.15 -0.98
CA THR A 54 -0.31 -2.41 0.10
C THR A 54 0.53 -3.64 -0.17
N ILE A 55 1.80 -3.59 0.24
CA ILE A 55 2.69 -4.76 0.25
C ILE A 55 3.56 -4.74 1.50
N ALA A 56 3.64 -5.87 2.18
CA ALA A 56 4.67 -6.15 3.18
C ALA A 56 5.70 -7.10 2.57
N TYR A 57 6.95 -6.65 2.46
CA TYR A 57 8.03 -7.34 1.78
C TYR A 57 9.21 -7.56 2.72
N GLY A 58 9.78 -8.77 2.70
CA GLY A 58 10.95 -9.14 3.48
C GLY A 58 11.99 -9.86 2.65
N TYR A 59 13.26 -9.63 2.96
CA TYR A 59 14.39 -10.33 2.37
C TYR A 59 15.45 -10.64 3.43
N ASP A 60 15.87 -11.91 3.54
CA ASP A 60 16.88 -12.35 4.53
C ASP A 60 18.31 -12.44 3.96
N GLY A 61 18.54 -11.97 2.72
CA GLY A 61 19.79 -12.17 1.99
C GLY A 61 19.78 -13.38 1.05
N SER A 62 18.77 -14.25 1.17
CA SER A 62 18.58 -15.42 0.32
C SER A 62 17.15 -15.52 -0.23
N SER A 63 16.16 -15.44 0.65
CA SER A 63 14.75 -15.72 0.39
C SER A 63 13.91 -14.47 0.50
N ARG A 64 12.85 -14.41 -0.32
CA ARG A 64 11.92 -13.29 -0.38
C ARG A 64 10.58 -13.71 0.20
N TYR A 65 9.98 -12.83 1.00
CA TYR A 65 8.69 -13.05 1.64
C TYR A 65 7.76 -11.88 1.32
N VAL A 66 6.56 -12.18 0.85
CA VAL A 66 5.57 -11.18 0.41
C VAL A 66 4.22 -11.46 1.05
N MET A 67 3.61 -10.42 1.63
CA MET A 67 2.23 -10.42 2.14
C MET A 67 1.48 -9.15 1.69
N ALA A 68 0.16 -9.14 1.85
CA ALA A 68 -0.80 -8.09 1.45
C ALA A 68 -0.97 -7.84 -0.07
N ASP A 69 0.07 -8.10 -0.88
CA ASP A 69 0.18 -7.95 -2.34
C ASP A 69 -0.68 -8.96 -3.13
N ARG A 70 -2.00 -8.98 -2.87
CA ARG A 70 -2.97 -9.89 -3.49
C ARG A 70 -4.03 -9.15 -4.31
N GLY A 71 -3.79 -7.87 -4.58
CA GLY A 71 -4.66 -6.99 -5.36
C GLY A 71 -5.92 -6.56 -4.61
N TRP A 72 -6.50 -5.48 -5.10
CA TRP A 72 -7.60 -4.72 -4.50
C TRP A 72 -8.91 -5.49 -4.27
N LEU A 73 -9.11 -6.64 -4.92
CA LEU A 73 -10.37 -7.38 -4.82
C LEU A 73 -10.55 -8.03 -3.44
N VAL A 74 -9.47 -8.62 -2.91
CA VAL A 74 -9.47 -9.34 -1.63
C VAL A 74 -8.30 -8.97 -0.72
N GLY A 75 -7.28 -8.30 -1.24
CA GLY A 75 -6.10 -7.82 -0.51
C GLY A 75 -6.09 -6.30 -0.39
N ASP A 76 -4.88 -5.74 -0.30
CA ASP A 76 -4.64 -4.29 -0.17
C ASP A 76 -5.31 -3.63 1.04
N VAL A 77 -5.60 -4.42 2.09
CA VAL A 77 -6.24 -3.92 3.31
C VAL A 77 -5.35 -2.89 3.99
N GLY A 78 -5.97 -1.77 4.38
CA GLY A 78 -5.27 -0.62 4.94
C GLY A 78 -4.62 0.29 3.90
N GLY A 79 -4.66 -0.06 2.61
CA GLY A 79 -4.23 0.80 1.51
C GLY A 79 -5.26 1.86 1.15
N GLY A 80 -4.85 2.80 0.29
CA GLY A 80 -5.69 3.90 -0.17
C GLY A 80 -6.98 3.42 -0.84
N PHE A 81 -6.92 2.42 -1.71
CA PHE A 81 -8.10 1.86 -2.35
C PHE A 81 -9.09 1.29 -1.33
N TRP A 82 -8.58 0.50 -0.37
CA TRP A 82 -9.41 -0.10 0.66
C TRP A 82 -10.08 0.99 1.51
N LEU A 83 -9.33 1.98 1.98
CA LEU A 83 -9.84 3.09 2.78
C LEU A 83 -10.83 3.97 1.97
N GLY A 84 -10.54 4.24 0.71
CA GLY A 84 -11.44 4.97 -0.17
C GLY A 84 -12.76 4.23 -0.41
N ARG A 85 -12.72 2.90 -0.56
CA ARG A 85 -13.93 2.07 -0.60
C ARG A 85 -14.71 2.14 0.71
N GLN A 86 -14.05 2.16 1.86
CA GLN A 86 -14.74 2.37 3.14
C GLN A 86 -15.39 3.75 3.22
N ALA A 87 -14.73 4.80 2.73
CA ALA A 87 -15.30 6.15 2.68
C ALA A 87 -16.60 6.19 1.84
N LEU A 88 -16.56 5.60 0.64
CA LEU A 88 -17.74 5.49 -0.23
C LEU A 88 -18.86 4.68 0.43
N ARG A 89 -18.51 3.59 1.11
CA ARG A 89 -19.47 2.75 1.84
C ARG A 89 -20.12 3.52 3.00
N LEU A 90 -19.34 4.23 3.80
CA LEU A 90 -19.85 5.04 4.91
C LEU A 90 -20.75 6.16 4.38
N ALA A 91 -20.36 6.86 3.32
CA ALA A 91 -21.19 7.86 2.67
C ALA A 91 -22.53 7.28 2.16
N LEU A 92 -22.54 6.07 1.61
CA LEU A 92 -23.78 5.40 1.22
C LEU A 92 -24.71 5.18 2.43
N LEU A 93 -24.16 4.71 3.55
CA LEU A 93 -24.93 4.53 4.79
C LEU A 93 -25.48 5.84 5.35
N GLU A 94 -24.75 6.95 5.18
CA GLU A 94 -25.20 8.29 5.55
C GLU A 94 -26.40 8.74 4.71
N PHE A 95 -26.38 8.48 3.40
CA PHE A 95 -27.52 8.80 2.52
C PHE A 95 -28.76 7.95 2.82
N GLN A 96 -28.55 6.68 3.18
CA GLN A 96 -29.63 5.74 3.49
C GLN A 96 -30.20 5.91 4.91
N GLY A 97 -29.67 6.85 5.70
CA GLY A 97 -30.11 7.09 7.08
C GLY A 97 -29.74 5.99 8.07
N VAL A 98 -28.93 5.01 7.65
CA VAL A 98 -28.37 3.96 8.53
C VAL A 98 -27.34 4.59 9.47
N ARG A 99 -26.57 5.55 8.95
CA ARG A 99 -25.60 6.33 9.70
C ARG A 99 -26.14 7.74 9.93
N PRO A 100 -26.21 8.23 11.19
CA PRO A 100 -26.80 9.55 11.48
C PRO A 100 -25.91 10.73 11.07
N SER A 101 -24.61 10.50 10.89
CA SER A 101 -23.66 11.52 10.44
C SER A 101 -23.84 11.87 8.96
N ARG A 102 -23.35 13.03 8.54
CA ARG A 102 -23.19 13.44 7.12
C ARG A 102 -21.77 13.92 6.83
N LYS A 103 -20.82 13.63 7.73
CA LYS A 103 -19.46 14.15 7.67
C LYS A 103 -18.69 13.50 6.52
N VAL A 104 -18.86 12.18 6.32
CA VAL A 104 -18.10 11.45 5.30
C VAL A 104 -18.55 11.88 3.92
N SER A 105 -19.86 11.83 3.61
CA SER A 105 -20.39 12.21 2.30
C SER A 105 -19.97 13.62 1.90
N LYS A 106 -19.97 14.57 2.85
CA LYS A 106 -19.50 15.93 2.64
C LYS A 106 -17.99 16.00 2.39
N SER A 107 -17.19 15.29 3.18
CA SER A 107 -15.73 15.27 3.05
C SER A 107 -15.29 14.71 1.70
N ILE A 108 -15.94 13.65 1.22
CA ILE A 108 -15.66 13.06 -0.09
C ILE A 108 -16.41 13.71 -1.27
N GLY A 109 -17.14 14.81 -1.02
CA GLY A 109 -17.70 15.67 -2.06
C GLY A 109 -19.04 15.25 -2.67
N PHE A 110 -19.79 14.33 -2.04
CA PHE A 110 -21.11 13.90 -2.52
C PHE A 110 -22.26 14.57 -1.77
N SER A 111 -23.18 15.17 -2.52
CA SER A 111 -24.35 15.85 -1.97
C SER A 111 -25.61 14.96 -1.95
N THR A 112 -25.70 13.98 -2.85
CA THR A 112 -26.83 13.05 -2.98
C THR A 112 -26.36 11.60 -3.20
N GLU A 113 -27.23 10.63 -2.88
CA GLU A 113 -27.00 9.22 -3.17
C GLU A 113 -26.84 8.99 -4.68
N GLU A 114 -27.64 9.66 -5.50
CA GLU A 114 -27.59 9.55 -6.96
C GLU A 114 -26.21 9.89 -7.53
N GLN A 115 -25.58 10.98 -7.05
CA GLN A 115 -24.22 11.36 -7.46
C GLN A 115 -23.19 10.29 -7.09
N LEU A 116 -23.33 9.69 -5.90
CA LEU A 116 -22.45 8.62 -5.44
C LEU A 116 -22.61 7.36 -6.32
N ILE A 117 -23.85 6.99 -6.64
CA ILE A 117 -24.15 5.83 -7.48
C ILE A 117 -23.61 6.04 -8.91
N GLU A 118 -23.84 7.22 -9.51
CA GLU A 118 -23.29 7.57 -10.82
C GLU A 118 -21.76 7.46 -10.83
N PHE A 119 -21.10 7.97 -9.78
CA PHE A 119 -19.66 7.84 -9.63
C PHE A 119 -19.22 6.36 -9.59
N LEU A 120 -19.89 5.51 -8.82
CA LEU A 120 -19.54 4.10 -8.67
C LEU A 120 -19.65 3.35 -10.00
N TYR A 121 -20.72 3.56 -10.77
CA TYR A 121 -20.90 2.93 -12.09
C TYR A 121 -19.83 3.37 -13.10
N ASN A 122 -19.42 4.64 -13.05
CA ASN A 122 -18.42 5.18 -13.96
C ASN A 122 -16.97 4.86 -13.56
N ASN A 123 -16.72 4.51 -12.29
CA ASN A 123 -15.36 4.41 -11.76
C ASN A 123 -15.01 3.08 -11.07
N SER A 124 -15.84 2.05 -11.17
CA SER A 124 -15.64 0.75 -10.49
C SER A 124 -14.30 0.06 -10.81
N CYS A 125 -13.67 0.39 -11.94
CA CYS A 125 -12.40 -0.19 -12.39
C CYS A 125 -11.17 0.73 -12.18
N PHE A 126 -11.35 1.95 -11.66
CA PHE A 126 -10.26 2.92 -11.46
C PHE A 126 -9.87 2.99 -9.99
N GLN A 127 -8.92 2.12 -9.60
CA GLN A 127 -8.49 1.99 -8.21
C GLN A 127 -7.90 3.28 -7.64
N ASP A 128 -7.18 4.04 -8.47
CA ASP A 128 -6.60 5.34 -8.14
C ASP A 128 -7.68 6.38 -7.80
N ARG A 129 -8.80 6.38 -8.53
CA ARG A 129 -9.94 7.27 -8.27
C ARG A 129 -10.70 6.89 -7.01
N ILE A 130 -10.76 5.60 -6.67
CA ILE A 130 -11.35 5.19 -5.40
C ILE A 130 -10.37 5.53 -4.26
N ALA A 131 -9.08 5.29 -4.44
CA ALA A 131 -8.06 5.56 -3.44
C ALA A 131 -7.91 7.04 -3.07
N SER A 132 -8.26 7.95 -3.99
CA SER A 132 -8.19 9.40 -3.74
C SER A 132 -9.14 9.89 -2.64
N PHE A 133 -10.12 9.09 -2.19
CA PHE A 133 -10.97 9.42 -1.05
C PHE A 133 -10.35 9.09 0.31
N ALA A 134 -9.25 8.33 0.35
CA ALA A 134 -8.62 7.94 1.61
C ALA A 134 -8.13 9.15 2.45
N PRO A 135 -7.48 10.19 1.88
CA PRO A 135 -7.09 11.37 2.65
C PRO A 135 -8.27 12.07 3.34
N ALA A 136 -9.37 12.27 2.61
CA ALA A 136 -10.59 12.89 3.12
C ALA A 136 -11.26 12.08 4.26
N LEU A 137 -11.12 10.74 4.22
CA LEU A 137 -11.54 9.87 5.31
C LEU A 137 -10.63 10.02 6.53
N LEU A 138 -9.31 10.09 6.33
CA LEU A 138 -8.32 10.20 7.41
C LEU A 138 -8.46 11.51 8.21
N GLU A 139 -8.89 12.60 7.56
CA GLU A 139 -9.19 13.87 8.22
C GLU A 139 -10.32 13.78 9.25
N LEU A 140 -11.19 12.77 9.14
CA LEU A 140 -12.32 12.58 10.05
C LEU A 140 -12.02 11.65 11.22
N VAL A 141 -10.83 11.04 11.30
CA VAL A 141 -10.49 10.01 12.30
C VAL A 141 -10.61 10.52 13.73
N GLU A 142 -10.27 11.77 14.00
CA GLU A 142 -10.33 12.36 15.35
C GLU A 142 -11.76 12.78 15.74
N ASP A 143 -12.61 13.04 14.73
CA ASP A 143 -13.95 13.64 14.89
C ASP A 143 -15.10 12.64 14.74
N ASP A 144 -14.78 11.40 14.37
CA ASP A 144 -15.75 10.39 13.98
C ASP A 144 -15.27 8.98 14.40
N GLU A 145 -15.91 8.43 15.44
CA GLU A 145 -15.54 7.15 16.05
C GLU A 145 -15.62 5.96 15.08
N GLU A 146 -16.66 5.90 14.24
CA GLU A 146 -16.82 4.80 13.28
C GLU A 146 -15.75 4.86 12.18
N VAL A 147 -15.38 6.08 11.76
CA VAL A 147 -14.24 6.28 10.86
C VAL A 147 -12.95 5.82 11.53
N SER A 148 -12.71 6.24 12.78
CA SER A 148 -11.53 5.85 13.56
C SER A 148 -11.37 4.33 13.64
N LEU A 149 -12.43 3.61 14.02
CA LEU A 149 -12.47 2.15 14.08
C LEU A 149 -12.22 1.50 12.71
N THR A 150 -12.79 2.07 11.64
CA THR A 150 -12.61 1.56 10.28
C THR A 150 -11.16 1.68 9.82
N VAL A 151 -10.52 2.82 10.08
CA VAL A 151 -9.09 3.03 9.76
C VAL A 151 -8.22 2.12 10.63
N GLU A 152 -8.52 2.01 11.92
CA GLU A 152 -7.79 1.14 12.85
C GLU A 152 -7.83 -0.33 12.41
N GLN A 153 -8.98 -0.81 11.93
CA GLN A 153 -9.11 -2.17 11.39
C GLN A 153 -8.14 -2.41 10.24
N GLY A 154 -8.12 -1.51 9.24
CA GLY A 154 -7.26 -1.65 8.07
C GLY A 154 -5.77 -1.59 8.43
N VAL A 155 -5.40 -0.65 9.30
CA VAL A 155 -4.02 -0.49 9.77
C VAL A 155 -3.56 -1.67 10.61
N THR A 156 -4.42 -2.23 11.46
CA THR A 156 -4.13 -3.43 12.26
C THR A 156 -3.84 -4.63 11.37
N GLU A 157 -4.62 -4.83 10.31
CA GLU A 157 -4.38 -5.93 9.38
C GLU A 157 -3.07 -5.77 8.61
N LEU A 158 -2.75 -4.55 8.16
CA LEU A 158 -1.48 -4.24 7.54
C LEU A 158 -0.30 -4.51 8.49
N ALA A 159 -0.40 -4.08 9.75
CA ALA A 159 0.61 -4.31 10.78
C ALA A 159 0.84 -5.82 11.03
N ARG A 160 -0.21 -6.64 11.10
CA ARG A 160 -0.09 -8.10 11.23
C ARG A 160 0.67 -8.74 10.06
N ASN A 161 0.43 -8.27 8.83
CA ASN A 161 1.19 -8.71 7.66
C ASN A 161 2.68 -8.35 7.80
N VAL A 162 2.97 -7.13 8.26
CA VAL A 162 4.34 -6.67 8.53
C VAL A 162 5.03 -7.51 9.61
N GLU A 163 4.38 -7.75 10.74
CA GLU A 163 4.92 -8.56 11.83
C GLU A 163 5.24 -9.99 11.37
N SER A 164 4.37 -10.57 10.54
CA SER A 164 4.57 -11.89 9.97
C SER A 164 5.81 -11.94 9.07
N VAL A 165 6.00 -10.93 8.22
CA VAL A 165 7.17 -10.82 7.35
C VAL A 165 8.45 -10.56 8.15
N CYS A 166 8.41 -9.67 9.13
CA CYS A 166 9.54 -9.38 10.02
C CYS A 166 10.03 -10.60 10.77
N ARG A 167 9.12 -11.44 11.28
CA ARG A 167 9.46 -12.72 11.92
C ARG A 167 10.18 -13.67 10.96
N LYS A 168 9.77 -13.75 9.69
CA LYS A 168 10.40 -14.67 8.71
C LYS A 168 11.84 -14.29 8.37
N VAL A 169 12.17 -13.00 8.40
CA VAL A 169 13.53 -12.52 8.12
C VAL A 169 14.31 -12.13 9.37
N ASN A 170 13.76 -12.42 10.56
CA ASN A 170 14.34 -12.06 11.85
C ASN A 170 14.72 -10.57 11.98
N SER A 171 13.85 -9.68 11.49
CA SER A 171 14.07 -8.23 11.58
C SER A 171 13.24 -7.62 12.70
N GLN A 172 13.86 -6.73 13.47
CA GLN A 172 13.18 -5.84 14.43
C GLN A 172 12.92 -4.44 13.87
N VAL A 173 13.23 -4.23 12.59
CA VAL A 173 13.02 -2.95 11.89
C VAL A 173 12.18 -3.20 10.64
N VAL A 174 11.20 -2.33 10.40
CA VAL A 174 10.49 -2.23 9.12
C VAL A 174 10.64 -0.83 8.56
N TYR A 175 11.06 -0.73 7.31
CA TYR A 175 11.01 0.53 6.58
C TYR A 175 9.60 0.74 6.02
N TYR A 176 9.10 1.98 5.95
CA TYR A 176 7.81 2.27 5.35
C TYR A 176 7.92 3.29 4.21
N HIS A 177 7.11 3.11 3.17
CA HIS A 177 7.06 3.97 1.99
C HIS A 177 5.65 4.06 1.41
N GLY A 178 5.38 5.07 0.59
CA GLY A 178 4.10 5.23 -0.12
C GLY A 178 3.23 6.36 0.43
N GLY A 179 2.27 6.80 -0.39
CA GLY A 179 1.51 8.03 -0.18
C GLY A 179 0.63 8.04 1.08
N MET A 180 0.21 6.89 1.59
CA MET A 180 -0.59 6.83 2.82
C MET A 180 0.20 7.30 4.04
N PHE A 181 1.52 7.07 4.05
CA PHE A 181 2.41 7.52 5.13
C PHE A 181 2.71 9.03 5.10
N ASN A 182 2.17 9.78 4.13
CA ASN A 182 2.15 11.25 4.20
C ASN A 182 1.15 11.76 5.25
N SER A 183 0.15 10.96 5.62
CA SER A 183 -0.76 11.28 6.72
C SER A 183 -0.09 10.94 8.06
N HIS A 184 0.00 11.95 8.93
CA HIS A 184 0.53 11.77 10.28
C HIS A 184 -0.34 10.80 11.09
N ILE A 185 -1.67 10.97 11.04
CA ILE A 185 -2.64 10.10 11.73
C ILE A 185 -2.45 8.64 11.31
N TYR A 186 -2.43 8.37 10.00
CA TYR A 186 -2.23 7.00 9.49
C TYR A 186 -0.90 6.41 9.96
N THR A 187 0.17 7.20 9.89
CA THR A 187 1.51 6.78 10.29
C THR A 187 1.60 6.45 11.79
N GLU A 188 1.02 7.29 12.65
CA GLU A 188 1.03 7.06 14.10
C GLU A 188 0.13 5.88 14.49
N MET A 189 -1.05 5.74 13.87
CA MET A 189 -1.88 4.54 14.05
C MET A 189 -1.11 3.28 13.65
N PHE A 190 -0.39 3.30 12.53
CA PHE A 190 0.40 2.16 12.06
C PHE A 190 1.54 1.81 13.02
N LYS A 191 2.32 2.79 13.46
CA LYS A 191 3.39 2.58 14.44
C LYS A 191 2.86 2.02 15.75
N LYS A 192 1.71 2.51 16.22
CA LYS A 192 1.09 2.04 17.47
C LYS A 192 0.72 0.56 17.43
N GLN A 193 0.40 0.01 16.26
CA GLN A 193 0.12 -1.42 16.11
C GLN A 193 1.39 -2.29 16.18
N LEU A 194 2.57 -1.73 15.94
CA LEU A 194 3.85 -2.44 15.95
C LEU A 194 4.51 -2.32 17.33
N THR A 195 4.33 -3.34 18.17
CA THR A 195 4.81 -3.29 19.57
C THR A 195 6.30 -3.62 19.74
N SER A 196 6.84 -4.50 18.88
CA SER A 196 8.21 -5.04 18.99
C SER A 196 9.07 -4.76 17.76
N ILE A 197 8.54 -3.99 16.81
CA ILE A 197 9.18 -3.69 15.53
C ILE A 197 9.26 -2.17 15.40
N GLU A 198 10.47 -1.66 15.22
CA GLU A 198 10.72 -0.25 14.97
C GLU A 198 10.37 0.10 13.51
N ALA A 199 9.45 1.03 13.31
CA ALA A 199 9.07 1.51 11.99
C ALA A 199 9.84 2.79 11.60
N LYS A 200 10.57 2.73 10.47
CA LYS A 200 11.40 3.84 9.97
C LYS A 200 10.95 4.31 8.59
N PRO A 201 10.97 5.62 8.30
CA PRO A 201 10.73 6.09 6.94
C PRO A 201 11.80 5.55 5.99
N SER A 202 11.40 5.18 4.78
CA SER A 202 12.32 4.77 3.72
C SER A 202 13.10 5.97 3.14
N ASN A 203 14.37 5.74 2.83
CA ASN A 203 15.20 6.61 2.00
C ASN A 203 14.68 6.71 0.55
N SER A 204 15.22 7.68 -0.20
CA SER A 204 14.99 7.81 -1.65
C SER A 204 15.40 6.55 -2.41
N ILE A 205 14.56 6.16 -3.38
CA ILE A 205 14.70 4.96 -4.23
C ILE A 205 16.01 4.99 -5.05
N THR A 206 16.56 6.17 -5.31
CA THR A 206 17.80 6.33 -6.09
C THR A 206 18.99 5.60 -5.49
N LYS A 207 19.07 5.48 -4.16
CA LYS A 207 20.15 4.73 -3.48
C LYS A 207 20.07 3.22 -3.73
N GLY A 208 18.86 2.65 -3.82
CA GLY A 208 18.69 1.21 -4.03
C GLY A 208 18.99 0.79 -5.46
N LEU A 209 18.69 1.65 -6.44
CA LEU A 209 19.05 1.41 -7.83
C LEU A 209 20.56 1.32 -8.04
N GLY A 210 21.35 2.21 -7.41
CA GLY A 210 22.82 2.15 -7.45
C GLY A 210 23.36 0.80 -6.93
N ARG A 211 22.87 0.37 -5.75
CA ARG A 211 23.27 -0.90 -5.13
C ARG A 211 22.97 -2.13 -6.00
N LEU A 212 21.80 -2.19 -6.67
CA LEU A 212 21.43 -3.31 -7.53
C LEU A 212 22.33 -3.47 -8.76
N LEU A 213 22.88 -2.35 -9.24
CA LEU A 213 23.77 -2.28 -10.39
C LEU A 213 25.25 -2.38 -10.01
N GLY A 214 25.58 -2.50 -8.71
CA GLY A 214 26.96 -2.47 -8.24
C GLY A 214 27.64 -1.11 -8.41
N LEU A 215 26.84 -0.05 -8.57
CA LEU A 215 27.30 1.33 -8.64
C LEU A 215 27.28 1.88 -7.21
N GLU A 216 28.43 1.88 -6.53
CA GLU A 216 28.57 2.64 -5.28
C GLU A 216 28.45 4.14 -5.62
N LEU A 217 27.42 4.79 -5.07
CA LEU A 217 27.25 6.25 -5.06
C LEU A 217 27.58 6.79 -3.67
#